data_AF-A0A0L6TY89-F1
#
_entry.id   AF-A0A0L6TY89-F1
#
_cell.length_a   1.000
_cell.length_b   1.000
_cell.length_c   1.000
_cell.angle_alpha   90.00
_cell.angle_beta   90.00
_cell.angle_gamma   90.00
#
_symmetry.space_group_name_H-M   'P 1'
#
loop_
_entity.id
_entity.type
_entity.pdbx_description
1 polymer ?
#
loop_
_entity_poly.entity_id
_entity_poly.type
_entity_poly.pdbx_seq_one_letter_code
_entity_poly.pdbx_strand_id
1 'polypeptide(L)'
;MISVEEKLRVFTQYLLKKERTWGKNIINKAKDEQRQLKENSQLKIKKEKHAIEERGKHMIFRDKNKIIAEGKNKAKTLELEEKNRILMDFNQMIREKAKEYITSDLYSNYLSRCIDNIPEVFKEKKDLIIFSNEHEQAMIKKLAEEKLSDYSIEYRIQSKEIIGGIIVEDADSRIHSDFTVDNLIKTNYKLIGMTLNGFMEKQVS
;
A
#
# COMPACT_ATOMS: atom_id res chain seq x y z
N MET A 1 -63.73 -92.84 -14.18
CA MET A 1 -62.66 -92.99 -13.17
C MET A 1 -61.36 -92.51 -13.83
N ILE A 2 -60.71 -91.47 -13.31
CA ILE A 2 -59.50 -90.90 -13.94
C ILE A 2 -58.32 -91.85 -13.71
N SER A 3 -57.58 -92.20 -14.77
CA SER A 3 -56.39 -93.07 -14.71
C SER A 3 -55.27 -92.46 -13.85
N VAL A 4 -54.47 -93.31 -13.21
CA VAL A 4 -53.29 -92.89 -12.41
C VAL A 4 -52.31 -92.07 -13.25
N GLU A 5 -52.12 -92.43 -14.52
CA GLU A 5 -51.26 -91.71 -15.46
C GLU A 5 -51.75 -90.28 -15.71
N GLU A 6 -53.06 -90.09 -15.76
CA GLU A 6 -53.65 -88.78 -16.02
C GLU A 6 -53.51 -87.84 -14.82
N LYS A 7 -53.56 -88.39 -13.60
CA LYS A 7 -53.23 -87.64 -12.36
C LYS A 7 -51.75 -87.25 -12.30
N LEU A 8 -50.85 -88.16 -12.66
CA LEU A 8 -49.41 -87.86 -12.73
C LEU A 8 -49.10 -86.78 -13.77
N ARG A 9 -49.78 -86.83 -14.93
CA ARG A 9 -49.66 -85.80 -15.97
C ARG A 9 -50.10 -84.43 -15.47
N VAL A 10 -51.26 -84.33 -14.83
CA VAL A 10 -51.78 -83.07 -14.27
C VAL A 10 -50.86 -82.53 -13.18
N PHE A 11 -50.35 -83.37 -12.28
CA PHE A 11 -49.43 -82.97 -11.22
C PHE A 11 -48.10 -82.46 -11.79
N THR A 12 -47.56 -83.13 -12.80
CA THR A 12 -46.32 -82.71 -13.49
C THR A 12 -46.51 -81.36 -14.17
N GLN A 13 -47.63 -81.15 -14.87
CA GLN A 13 -47.96 -79.86 -15.47
C GLN A 13 -48.12 -78.75 -14.44
N TYR A 14 -48.72 -79.06 -13.28
CA TYR A 14 -48.86 -78.11 -12.17
C TYR A 14 -47.48 -77.70 -11.62
N LEU A 15 -46.59 -78.67 -11.34
CA LEU A 15 -45.23 -78.40 -10.89
C LEU A 15 -44.46 -77.56 -11.90
N LEU A 16 -44.48 -77.94 -13.18
CA LEU A 16 -43.82 -77.17 -14.24
C LEU A 16 -44.38 -75.74 -14.35
N LYS A 17 -45.69 -75.54 -14.18
CA LYS A 17 -46.31 -74.21 -14.18
C LYS A 17 -45.90 -73.40 -12.94
N LYS A 18 -45.80 -74.04 -11.78
CA LYS A 18 -45.35 -73.41 -10.53
C LYS A 18 -43.88 -72.97 -10.63
N GLU A 19 -42.99 -73.86 -11.07
CA GLU A 19 -41.57 -73.56 -11.30
C GLU A 19 -41.36 -72.46 -12.34
N ARG A 20 -42.10 -72.50 -13.46
CA ARG A 20 -42.06 -71.42 -14.47
C ARG A 20 -42.51 -70.08 -13.91
N THR A 21 -43.56 -70.06 -13.10
CA THR A 21 -44.05 -68.83 -12.45
C THR A 21 -43.02 -68.30 -11.44
N TRP A 22 -42.42 -69.18 -10.64
CA TRP A 22 -41.40 -68.83 -9.67
C TRP A 22 -40.13 -68.28 -10.36
N GLY A 23 -39.64 -68.95 -11.40
CA GLY A 23 -38.51 -68.47 -12.21
C GLY A 23 -38.80 -67.12 -12.87
N LYS A 24 -40.01 -66.90 -13.40
CA LYS A 24 -40.44 -65.58 -13.92
C LYS A 24 -40.42 -64.51 -12.84
N ASN A 25 -40.90 -64.81 -11.63
CA ASN A 25 -40.91 -63.86 -10.52
C ASN A 25 -39.48 -63.47 -10.09
N ILE A 26 -38.56 -64.43 -10.03
CA ILE A 26 -37.14 -64.15 -9.74
C ILE A 26 -36.54 -63.23 -10.80
N ILE A 27 -36.76 -63.53 -12.09
CA ILE A 27 -36.25 -62.72 -13.19
C ILE A 27 -36.81 -61.30 -13.15
N ASN A 28 -38.12 -61.15 -12.90
CA ASN A 28 -38.75 -59.85 -12.80
C ASN A 28 -38.22 -59.05 -11.61
N LYS A 29 -38.07 -59.68 -10.44
CA LYS A 29 -37.49 -59.03 -9.26
C LYS A 29 -36.05 -58.56 -9.52
N ALA A 30 -35.22 -59.40 -10.15
CA ALA A 30 -33.86 -59.03 -10.51
C ALA A 30 -33.81 -57.86 -11.51
N LYS A 31 -34.75 -57.80 -12.47
CA LYS A 31 -34.87 -56.67 -13.40
C LYS A 31 -35.28 -55.38 -12.70
N ASP A 32 -36.21 -55.45 -11.76
CA ASP A 32 -36.66 -54.28 -11.00
C ASP A 32 -35.54 -53.75 -10.10
N GLU A 33 -34.82 -54.63 -9.40
CA GLU A 33 -33.64 -54.27 -8.60
C GLU A 33 -32.54 -53.65 -9.47
N GLN A 34 -32.24 -54.24 -10.62
CA GLN A 34 -31.27 -53.69 -11.57
C GLN A 34 -31.68 -52.28 -12.04
N ARG A 35 -32.96 -52.07 -12.34
CA ARG A 35 -33.48 -50.77 -12.75
C ARG A 35 -33.33 -49.73 -11.63
N GLN A 36 -33.74 -50.08 -10.40
CA GLN A 36 -33.60 -49.19 -9.25
C GLN A 36 -32.13 -48.85 -8.96
N LEU A 37 -31.23 -49.83 -9.03
CA LEU A 37 -29.80 -49.60 -8.86
C LEU A 37 -29.24 -48.63 -9.91
N LYS A 38 -29.67 -48.78 -11.17
CA LYS A 38 -29.26 -47.89 -12.26
C LYS A 38 -29.78 -46.47 -12.06
N GLU A 39 -31.05 -46.32 -11.69
CA GLU A 39 -31.66 -45.01 -11.41
C GLU A 39 -30.98 -44.32 -10.21
N ASN A 40 -30.72 -45.05 -9.13
CA ASN A 40 -30.01 -44.54 -7.95
C ASN A 40 -28.57 -44.13 -8.27
N SER A 41 -27.86 -44.93 -9.07
CA SER A 41 -26.50 -44.61 -9.52
C SER A 41 -26.48 -43.33 -10.37
N GLN A 42 -27.41 -43.20 -11.32
CA GLN A 42 -27.54 -41.99 -12.13
C GLN A 42 -27.85 -40.74 -11.30
N LEU A 43 -28.70 -40.85 -10.28
CA LEU A 43 -28.99 -39.75 -9.37
C LEU A 43 -27.76 -39.34 -8.53
N LYS A 44 -26.99 -40.32 -8.05
CA LYS A 44 -25.73 -40.04 -7.33
C LYS A 44 -24.73 -39.30 -8.21
N ILE A 45 -24.49 -39.80 -9.43
CA ILE A 45 -23.57 -39.17 -10.38
C ILE A 45 -24.00 -37.74 -10.71
N LYS A 46 -25.30 -37.49 -10.91
CA LYS A 46 -25.83 -36.14 -11.15
C LYS A 46 -25.57 -35.19 -9.97
N LYS A 47 -25.80 -35.67 -8.73
CA LYS A 47 -25.55 -34.88 -7.51
C LYS A 47 -24.06 -34.56 -7.35
N GLU A 48 -23.20 -35.55 -7.56
CA GLU A 48 -21.75 -35.37 -7.49
C GLU A 48 -21.25 -34.39 -8.55
N LYS A 49 -21.73 -34.51 -9.80
CA LYS A 49 -21.44 -33.56 -10.86
C LYS A 49 -21.80 -32.13 -10.46
N HIS A 50 -23.02 -31.92 -9.97
CA HIS A 50 -23.46 -30.59 -9.53
C HIS A 50 -22.61 -30.07 -8.36
N ALA A 51 -22.25 -30.93 -7.40
CA ALA A 51 -21.40 -30.54 -6.28
C ALA A 51 -19.96 -30.19 -6.71
N ILE A 52 -19.44 -30.81 -7.78
CA ILE A 52 -18.15 -30.46 -8.37
C ILE A 52 -18.26 -29.11 -9.10
N GLU A 53 -19.31 -28.91 -9.90
CA GLU A 53 -19.55 -27.67 -10.64
C GLU A 53 -19.67 -26.45 -9.71
N GLU A 54 -20.45 -26.57 -8.63
CA GLU A 54 -20.59 -25.47 -7.65
C GLU A 54 -19.27 -25.16 -6.93
N ARG A 55 -18.51 -26.19 -6.53
CA ARG A 55 -17.17 -25.98 -5.96
C ARG A 55 -16.24 -25.31 -6.96
N GLY A 56 -16.29 -25.70 -8.23
CA GLY A 56 -15.54 -25.08 -9.32
C GLY A 56 -15.89 -23.60 -9.49
N LYS A 57 -17.19 -23.25 -9.50
CA LYS A 57 -17.65 -21.86 -9.58
C LYS A 57 -17.15 -21.01 -8.42
N HIS A 58 -17.25 -21.52 -7.20
CA HIS A 58 -16.74 -20.81 -6.02
C HIS A 58 -15.23 -20.59 -6.07
N MET A 59 -14.47 -21.58 -6.52
CA MET A 59 -13.02 -21.47 -6.69
C MET A 59 -12.68 -20.41 -7.75
N ILE A 60 -13.31 -20.45 -8.93
CA ILE A 60 -13.12 -19.46 -9.99
C ILE A 60 -13.45 -18.05 -9.49
N PHE A 61 -14.55 -17.87 -8.76
CA PHE A 61 -14.93 -16.57 -8.23
C PHE A 61 -13.93 -16.03 -7.22
N ARG A 62 -13.45 -16.89 -6.31
CA ARG A 62 -12.42 -16.54 -5.34
C ARG A 62 -11.12 -16.13 -6.03
N ASP A 63 -10.67 -16.92 -7.01
CA ASP A 63 -9.42 -16.68 -7.71
C ASP A 63 -9.51 -15.41 -8.58
N LYS A 64 -10.67 -15.16 -9.20
CA LYS A 64 -10.96 -13.89 -9.89
C LYS A 64 -10.83 -12.70 -8.93
N ASN A 65 -11.44 -12.77 -7.76
CA ASN A 65 -11.37 -11.68 -6.78
C ASN A 65 -9.94 -11.47 -6.27
N LYS A 66 -9.18 -12.55 -6.08
CA LYS A 66 -7.77 -12.48 -5.72
C LYS A 66 -6.96 -11.74 -6.78
N ILE A 67 -7.11 -12.10 -8.07
CA ILE A 67 -6.42 -11.43 -9.18
C ILE A 67 -6.79 -9.95 -9.25
N ILE A 68 -8.08 -9.62 -9.09
CA ILE A 68 -8.53 -8.22 -9.09
C ILE A 68 -7.91 -7.44 -7.93
N ALA A 69 -7.86 -8.02 -6.73
CA ALA A 69 -7.27 -7.37 -5.56
C ALA A 69 -5.76 -7.17 -5.74
N GLU A 70 -5.04 -8.18 -6.23
CA GLU A 70 -3.62 -8.08 -6.55
C GLU A 70 -3.34 -7.01 -7.61
N GLY A 71 -4.17 -6.95 -8.66
CA GLY A 71 -4.08 -5.92 -9.70
C GLY A 71 -4.30 -4.51 -9.15
N LYS A 72 -5.31 -4.32 -8.30
CA LYS A 72 -5.58 -3.02 -7.64
C LYS A 72 -4.43 -2.61 -6.73
N ASN A 73 -3.89 -3.52 -5.93
CA ASN A 73 -2.76 -3.23 -5.06
C ASN A 73 -1.52 -2.85 -5.87
N LYS A 74 -1.21 -3.61 -6.93
CA LYS A 74 -0.07 -3.31 -7.81
C LYS A 74 -0.21 -1.95 -8.48
N ALA A 75 -1.40 -1.62 -9.00
CA ALA A 75 -1.67 -0.31 -9.57
C ALA A 75 -1.49 0.82 -8.54
N LYS A 76 -1.96 0.62 -7.30
CA LYS A 76 -1.80 1.61 -6.23
C LYS A 76 -0.34 1.81 -5.83
N THR A 77 0.44 0.73 -5.77
CA THR A 77 1.88 0.80 -5.49
C THR A 77 2.60 1.60 -6.56
N LEU A 78 2.35 1.32 -7.84
CA LEU A 78 2.95 2.07 -8.96
C LEU A 78 2.58 3.55 -8.93
N GLU A 79 1.32 3.88 -8.62
CA GLU A 79 0.88 5.27 -8.45
C GLU A 79 1.66 5.99 -7.34
N LEU A 80 1.86 5.33 -6.19
CA LEU A 80 2.60 5.89 -5.06
C LEU A 80 4.10 6.06 -5.37
N GLU A 81 4.70 5.10 -6.07
CA GLU A 81 6.09 5.17 -6.51
C GLU A 81 6.31 6.36 -7.45
N GLU A 82 5.42 6.57 -8.42
CA GLU A 82 5.54 7.70 -9.35
C GLU A 82 5.31 9.04 -8.64
N LYS A 83 4.34 9.13 -7.73
CA LYS A 83 4.12 10.32 -6.89
C LYS A 83 5.35 10.66 -6.04
N ASN A 84 6.00 9.65 -5.46
CA ASN A 84 7.23 9.84 -4.71
C ASN A 84 8.38 10.32 -5.61
N ARG A 85 8.49 9.78 -6.84
CA ARG A 85 9.49 10.24 -7.81
C ARG A 85 9.29 11.72 -8.16
N ILE A 86 8.06 12.11 -8.50
CA ILE A 86 7.71 13.50 -8.79
C ILE A 86 8.03 14.42 -7.60
N LEU A 87 7.73 13.96 -6.38
CA LEU A 87 8.05 14.73 -5.17
C LEU A 87 9.57 14.90 -4.99
N MET A 88 10.37 13.86 -5.25
CA MET A 88 11.83 13.96 -5.18
C MET A 88 12.37 14.95 -6.22
N ASP A 89 11.91 14.85 -7.46
CA ASP A 89 12.29 15.75 -8.55
C ASP A 89 11.89 17.21 -8.23
N PHE A 90 10.69 17.40 -7.69
CA PHE A 90 10.21 18.72 -7.28
C PHE A 90 11.05 19.32 -6.14
N ASN A 91 11.42 18.51 -5.15
CA ASN A 91 12.30 18.97 -4.07
C ASN A 91 13.70 19.34 -4.58
N GLN A 92 14.23 18.59 -5.55
CA GLN A 92 15.49 18.94 -6.19
C GLN A 92 15.37 20.28 -6.93
N MET A 93 14.28 20.50 -7.67
CA MET A 93 14.01 21.77 -8.35
C MET A 93 13.88 22.94 -7.36
N ILE A 94 13.23 22.73 -6.20
CA ILE A 94 13.17 23.75 -5.12
C ILE A 94 14.58 24.10 -4.64
N ARG A 95 15.44 23.09 -4.42
CA ARG A 95 16.83 23.31 -3.98
C ARG A 95 17.64 24.11 -5.00
N GLU A 96 17.45 23.83 -6.29
CA GLU A 96 18.09 24.58 -7.36
C GLU A 96 17.59 26.02 -7.42
N LYS A 97 16.28 26.24 -7.30
CA LYS A 97 15.71 27.59 -7.20
C LYS A 97 16.12 28.34 -5.93
N ALA A 98 16.32 27.63 -4.84
CA ALA A 98 16.85 28.21 -3.60
C ALA A 98 18.29 28.73 -3.81
N LYS A 99 19.13 28.02 -4.57
CA LYS A 99 20.48 28.50 -4.91
C LYS A 99 20.45 29.78 -5.75
N GLU A 100 19.52 29.90 -6.70
CA GLU A 100 19.29 31.14 -7.45
C GLU A 100 18.79 32.28 -6.54
N TYR A 101 17.98 31.97 -5.52
CA TYR A 101 17.47 32.97 -4.58
C TYR A 101 18.56 33.61 -3.72
N ILE A 102 19.60 32.84 -3.34
CA ILE A 102 20.69 33.34 -2.47
C ILE A 102 21.53 34.43 -3.14
N THR A 103 21.61 34.42 -4.47
CA THR A 103 22.31 35.48 -5.21
C THR A 103 21.46 36.73 -5.42
N SER A 104 20.20 36.73 -4.96
CA SER A 104 19.29 37.87 -5.09
C SER A 104 19.40 38.84 -3.91
N ASP A 105 19.10 40.12 -4.15
CA ASP A 105 19.09 41.15 -3.10
C ASP A 105 18.09 40.83 -1.97
N LEU A 106 17.04 40.05 -2.27
CA LEU A 106 16.02 39.65 -1.31
C LEU A 106 16.54 38.71 -0.22
N TYR A 107 17.64 38.02 -0.47
CA TYR A 107 18.23 37.09 0.49
C TYR A 107 18.80 37.81 1.73
N SER A 108 19.32 39.03 1.55
CA SER A 108 19.78 39.87 2.67
C SER A 108 18.65 40.14 3.69
N ASN A 109 17.43 40.36 3.21
CA ASN A 109 16.25 40.55 4.06
C ASN A 109 15.88 39.27 4.82
N TYR A 110 16.08 38.10 4.20
CA TYR A 110 15.87 36.81 4.87
C TYR A 110 16.89 36.62 6.01
N LEU A 111 18.19 36.79 5.74
CA LEU A 111 19.24 36.71 6.77
C LEU A 111 18.99 37.69 7.92
N SER A 112 18.59 38.93 7.58
CA SER A 112 18.23 39.97 8.54
C SER A 112 17.11 39.52 9.50
N ARG A 113 16.08 38.85 8.99
CA ARG A 113 14.99 38.27 9.80
C ARG A 113 15.44 37.05 10.61
N CYS A 114 16.31 36.22 10.07
CA CYS A 114 16.88 35.10 10.83
C CYS A 114 17.63 35.60 12.07
N ILE A 115 18.40 36.68 11.92
CA ILE A 115 19.13 37.32 13.02
C ILE A 115 18.16 37.94 14.05
N ASP A 116 17.06 38.56 13.59
CA ASP A 116 16.03 39.12 14.50
C ASP A 116 15.39 38.06 15.41
N ASN A 117 15.35 36.80 14.97
CA ASN A 117 14.75 35.70 15.74
C ASN A 117 15.71 35.09 16.78
N ILE A 118 17.01 35.40 16.72
CA ILE A 118 18.01 34.83 17.64
C ILE A 118 17.69 35.16 19.11
N PRO A 119 17.35 36.40 19.49
CA PRO A 119 17.04 36.73 20.88
C PRO A 119 15.84 35.96 21.45
N GLU A 120 14.85 35.63 20.63
CA GLU A 120 13.68 34.85 21.07
C GLU A 120 14.05 33.41 21.44
N VAL A 121 15.01 32.82 20.71
CA VAL A 121 15.47 31.44 20.90
C VAL A 121 16.47 31.34 22.05
N PHE A 122 17.44 32.25 22.14
CA PHE A 122 18.57 32.14 23.06
C PHE A 122 18.38 32.93 24.36
N LYS A 123 17.50 33.95 24.37
CA LYS A 123 17.10 34.74 25.55
C LYS A 123 18.29 35.25 26.37
N GLU A 124 18.61 34.59 27.49
CA GLU A 124 19.66 35.00 28.43
C GLU A 124 21.06 34.48 28.04
N LYS A 125 21.15 33.56 27.07
CA LYS A 125 22.42 33.04 26.57
C LYS A 125 23.04 34.05 25.61
N LYS A 126 24.01 34.81 26.12
CA LYS A 126 24.65 35.92 25.40
C LYS A 126 25.88 35.53 24.61
N ASP A 127 26.55 34.44 24.96
CA ASP A 127 27.71 33.92 24.25
C ASP A 127 27.26 32.93 23.16
N LEU A 128 27.35 33.35 21.90
CA LEU A 128 26.85 32.63 20.74
C LEU A 128 27.96 32.34 19.72
N ILE A 129 27.79 31.25 18.99
CA ILE A 129 28.62 30.86 17.86
C ILE A 129 27.72 30.82 16.62
N ILE A 130 28.02 31.64 15.62
CA ILE A 130 27.30 31.66 14.35
C ILE A 130 28.14 30.96 13.28
N PHE A 131 27.57 29.93 12.68
CA PHE A 131 28.14 29.23 11.54
C PHE A 131 27.48 29.68 10.25
N SER A 132 28.28 30.01 9.25
CA SER A 132 27.82 30.41 7.92
C SER A 132 28.78 29.96 6.82
N ASN A 133 28.36 30.13 5.56
CA ASN A 133 29.27 30.03 4.43
C ASN A 133 30.29 31.18 4.47
N GLU A 134 31.48 30.92 3.92
CA GLU A 134 32.58 31.89 3.85
C GLU A 134 32.18 33.17 3.10
N HIS A 135 31.48 33.03 1.97
CA HIS A 135 31.05 34.15 1.14
C HIS A 135 30.01 35.08 1.81
N GLU A 136 29.28 34.57 2.80
CA GLU A 136 28.19 35.30 3.47
C GLU A 136 28.64 35.92 4.80
N GLN A 137 29.78 35.49 5.32
CA GLN A 137 30.25 35.81 6.67
C GLN A 137 30.37 37.32 6.92
N ALA A 138 30.87 38.08 5.94
CA ALA A 138 31.02 39.53 6.05
C ALA A 138 29.66 40.25 6.19
N MET A 139 28.65 39.81 5.44
CA MET A 139 27.29 40.36 5.50
C MET A 139 26.63 40.01 6.85
N ILE A 140 26.76 38.76 7.28
CA ILE A 140 26.19 38.27 8.53
C ILE A 140 26.80 39.00 9.72
N LYS A 141 28.13 39.18 9.73
CA LYS A 141 28.82 39.92 10.77
C LYS A 141 28.30 41.35 10.91
N LYS A 142 28.14 42.05 9.79
CA LYS A 142 27.57 43.41 9.78
C LYS A 142 26.14 43.44 10.37
N LEU A 143 25.27 42.53 9.92
CA LEU A 143 23.89 42.45 10.39
C LEU A 143 23.81 42.08 11.88
N ALA A 144 24.67 41.17 12.35
CA ALA A 144 24.72 40.75 13.74
C ALA A 144 25.27 41.86 14.65
N GLU A 145 26.29 42.60 14.24
CA GLU A 145 26.80 43.76 14.98
C GLU A 145 25.73 44.86 15.15
N GLU A 146 24.88 45.07 14.14
CA GLU A 146 23.79 46.04 14.18
C GLU A 146 22.63 45.62 15.10
N LYS A 147 22.33 44.31 15.19
CA LYS A 147 21.11 43.79 15.81
C LYS A 147 21.30 43.03 17.12
N LEU A 148 22.49 42.50 17.34
CA LEU A 148 22.84 41.66 18.50
C LEU A 148 23.95 42.31 19.32
N SER A 149 23.87 43.62 19.54
CA SER A 149 24.88 44.38 20.29
C SER A 149 25.08 43.90 21.73
N ASP A 150 24.07 43.24 22.31
CA ASP A 150 24.10 42.71 23.68
C ASP A 150 24.68 41.28 23.78
N TYR A 151 25.08 40.68 22.65
CA TYR A 151 25.58 39.31 22.55
C TYR A 151 27.08 39.32 22.20
N SER A 152 27.80 38.36 22.76
CA SER A 152 29.18 38.04 22.40
C SER A 152 29.15 36.95 21.35
N ILE A 153 29.61 37.26 20.12
CA ILE A 153 29.44 36.37 18.97
C ILE A 153 30.80 35.93 18.42
N GLU A 154 31.01 34.62 18.39
CA GLU A 154 32.08 33.98 17.63
C GLU A 154 31.55 33.58 16.24
N TYR A 155 32.31 33.89 15.18
CA TYR A 155 31.94 33.51 13.82
C TYR A 155 32.80 32.35 13.34
N ARG A 156 32.17 31.25 12.92
CA ARG A 156 32.85 30.08 12.37
C ARG A 156 32.36 29.79 10.96
N ILE A 157 33.26 29.30 10.11
CA ILE A 157 32.89 28.84 8.77
C ILE A 157 32.37 27.41 8.91
N GLN A 158 31.18 27.15 8.34
CA GLN A 158 30.60 25.82 8.32
C GLN A 158 31.43 24.91 7.40
N SER A 159 31.87 23.75 7.91
CA SER A 159 32.69 22.79 7.14
C SER A 159 31.91 22.06 6.04
N LYS A 160 30.59 21.99 6.17
CA LYS A 160 29.68 21.39 5.20
C LYS A 160 29.03 22.48 4.37
N GLU A 161 29.07 22.32 3.04
CA GLU A 161 28.38 23.19 2.11
C GLU A 161 26.88 23.19 2.40
N ILE A 162 26.37 24.34 2.88
CA ILE A 162 24.96 24.62 3.05
C ILE A 162 24.50 25.50 1.88
N ILE A 163 23.26 25.34 1.42
CA ILE A 163 22.73 26.16 0.33
C ILE A 163 22.85 27.65 0.71
N GLY A 164 22.41 28.01 1.92
CA GLY A 164 22.57 29.32 2.53
C GLY A 164 21.91 29.37 3.92
N GLY A 165 22.05 30.48 4.61
CA GLY A 165 21.50 30.78 5.92
C GLY A 165 22.55 30.69 7.01
N ILE A 166 22.10 30.59 8.26
CA ILE A 166 22.97 30.54 9.43
C ILE A 166 22.56 29.42 10.37
N ILE A 167 23.54 28.88 11.07
CA ILE A 167 23.33 28.00 12.22
C ILE A 167 23.87 28.73 13.43
N VAL A 168 23.10 28.74 14.52
CA VAL A 168 23.48 29.44 15.75
C VAL A 168 23.52 28.43 16.88
N GLU A 169 24.58 28.47 17.66
CA GLU A 169 24.76 27.67 18.86
C GLU A 169 25.14 28.56 20.04
N ASP A 170 24.80 28.17 21.26
CA ASP A 170 25.41 28.79 22.45
C ASP A 170 26.83 28.25 22.65
N ALA A 171 27.67 28.98 23.41
CA ALA A 171 29.05 28.56 23.69
C ALA A 171 29.15 27.19 24.38
N ASP A 172 28.10 26.77 25.10
CA ASP A 172 28.01 25.45 25.74
C ASP A 172 27.49 24.34 24.80
N SER A 173 27.11 24.67 23.56
CA SER A 173 26.47 23.79 22.56
C SER A 173 25.23 23.03 23.08
N ARG A 174 24.47 23.64 23.99
CA ARG A 174 23.21 23.10 24.55
C ARG A 174 21.99 23.54 23.75
N ILE A 175 22.04 24.74 23.17
CA ILE A 175 20.97 25.29 22.35
C ILE A 175 21.51 25.41 20.93
N HIS A 176 20.81 24.83 19.98
CA HIS A 176 21.17 24.84 18.56
C HIS A 176 19.94 25.25 17.75
N SER A 177 20.11 26.24 16.88
CA SER A 177 19.06 26.72 16.00
C SER A 177 19.57 26.79 14.56
N ASP A 178 18.95 25.99 13.69
CA ASP A 178 19.28 25.91 12.27
C ASP A 178 18.33 26.79 11.45
N PHE A 179 18.83 27.93 11.00
CA PHE A 179 18.14 28.85 10.09
C PHE A 179 18.63 28.72 8.65
N THR A 180 19.14 27.55 8.26
CA THR A 180 19.53 27.30 6.87
C THR A 180 18.32 27.17 5.97
N VAL A 181 18.50 27.55 4.70
CA VAL A 181 17.49 27.34 3.66
C VAL A 181 17.19 25.84 3.48
N ASP A 182 18.20 24.99 3.70
CA ASP A 182 18.04 23.54 3.75
C ASP A 182 17.05 23.10 4.83
N ASN A 183 17.17 23.64 6.05
CA ASN A 183 16.24 23.34 7.13
C ASN A 183 14.85 23.90 6.86
N LEU A 184 14.74 25.08 6.24
CA LEU A 184 13.45 25.64 5.82
C LEU A 184 12.72 24.70 4.83
N ILE A 185 13.44 24.14 3.85
CA ILE A 185 12.86 23.18 2.90
C ILE A 185 12.45 21.89 3.63
N LYS A 186 13.30 21.37 4.51
CA LYS A 186 13.04 20.13 5.26
C LYS A 186 11.83 20.27 6.20
N THR A 187 11.75 21.33 6.99
CA THR A 187 10.65 21.57 7.93
C THR A 187 9.31 21.74 7.21
N ASN A 188 9.32 22.29 5.99
CA ASN A 188 8.14 22.47 5.16
C ASN A 188 7.87 21.32 4.18
N TYR A 189 8.64 20.22 4.23
CA TYR A 189 8.53 19.10 3.30
C TYR A 189 7.09 18.53 3.22
N LYS A 190 6.41 18.42 4.36
CA LYS A 190 5.02 17.96 4.42
C LYS A 190 4.07 18.92 3.70
N LEU A 191 4.23 20.21 3.92
CA LEU A 191 3.40 21.24 3.29
C LEU A 191 3.61 21.26 1.76
N ILE A 192 4.87 21.15 1.34
CA ILE A 192 5.26 21.03 -0.07
C ILE A 192 4.56 19.81 -0.70
N GLY A 193 4.66 18.64 -0.05
CA GLY A 193 4.03 17.40 -0.52
C GLY A 193 2.51 17.49 -0.60
N MET A 194 1.85 18.07 0.41
CA MET A 194 0.39 18.26 0.41
C MET A 194 -0.05 19.20 -0.74
N THR A 195 0.68 20.30 -0.94
CA THR A 195 0.39 21.27 -1.99
C THR A 195 0.55 20.65 -3.37
N LEU A 196 1.67 19.95 -3.59
CA LEU A 196 1.96 19.26 -4.85
C LEU A 196 0.89 18.20 -5.15
N ASN A 197 0.51 17.38 -4.17
CA ASN A 197 -0.54 16.38 -4.35
C ASN A 197 -1.89 17.02 -4.71
N GLY A 198 -2.24 18.15 -4.07
CA GLY A 198 -3.45 18.91 -4.42
C GLY A 198 -3.43 19.45 -5.85
N PHE A 199 -2.28 19.80 -6.41
CA PHE A 199 -2.15 20.17 -7.82
C PHE A 199 -2.28 18.95 -8.75
N MET A 200 -1.65 17.83 -8.41
CA MET A 200 -1.74 16.60 -9.20
C MET A 200 -3.18 16.08 -9.28
N GLU A 201 -3.94 16.12 -8.19
CA GLU A 201 -5.33 15.64 -8.16
C GLU A 201 -6.29 16.52 -9.00
N LYS A 202 -6.04 17.83 -9.06
CA LYS A 202 -6.85 18.78 -9.85
C LYS A 202 -6.68 18.63 -11.37
N GLN A 203 -5.55 18.09 -11.85
CA GLN A 203 -5.33 17.88 -13.29
C GLN A 203 -5.94 16.57 -13.82
N VAL A 204 -6.33 15.66 -12.92
CA VAL A 204 -6.90 14.35 -13.27
C VAL A 204 -8.44 14.37 -13.18
N SER A 205 -9.03 15.45 -12.63
CA SER A 205 -10.49 15.69 -12.55
C SER A 205 -10.95 16.60 -13.69
#